data_AF-A0AAV3YQF3-F1
#
_entry.id   AF-A0AAV3YQF3-F1
#
_cell.length_a   1.000
_cell.length_b   1.000
_cell.length_c   1.000
_cell.angle_alpha   90.00
_cell.angle_beta   90.00
_cell.angle_gamma   90.00
#
_symmetry.space_group_name_H-M   'P 1'
#
loop_
_entity.id
_entity.type
_entity.pdbx_description
1 polymer ?
#
loop_
_entity_poly.entity_id
_entity_poly.type
_entity_poly.pdbx_seq_one_letter_code
_entity_poly.pdbx_strand_id
1 'polypeptide(L)'
;MGIQEDHIHHENQDDASIEGQAEQENLDLLPRPKQGRELQEEDEAETENREDDIRVDANDEDLQKRGRKRTRNPGEWKRNIQKRLKYTGKAYASTTGKEKTAKTIGPSCGVSCALKCSSHFDDKARETIFKGY
;
A
#
# COMPACT_ATOMS: atom_id res chain seq x y z
N MET A 1 -40.55 36.89 43.66
CA MET A 1 -41.70 35.97 43.51
C MET A 1 -41.92 35.83 42.02
N GLY A 2 -41.94 34.68 41.36
CA GLY A 2 -42.06 33.29 41.78
C GLY A 2 -42.78 32.57 40.62
N ILE A 3 -42.05 31.68 39.94
CA ILE A 3 -42.42 30.47 39.17
C ILE A 3 -43.89 30.33 38.72
N GLN A 4 -44.13 30.07 37.43
CA GLN A 4 -44.75 28.82 36.95
C GLN A 4 -44.77 28.70 35.42
N GLU A 5 -44.20 27.58 34.96
CA GLU A 5 -44.37 26.97 33.65
C GLU A 5 -45.79 26.38 33.56
N ASP A 6 -46.42 26.42 32.40
CA ASP A 6 -47.50 25.48 32.07
C ASP A 6 -47.30 24.90 30.66
N HIS A 7 -47.47 23.59 30.62
CA HIS A 7 -47.17 22.63 29.56
C HIS A 7 -48.32 22.52 28.53
N ILE A 8 -47.95 22.49 27.24
CA ILE A 8 -48.35 21.56 26.15
C ILE A 8 -49.84 21.22 25.96
N HIS A 9 -50.36 21.47 24.74
CA HIS A 9 -51.05 20.46 23.92
C HIS A 9 -51.11 20.88 22.45
N HIS A 10 -50.24 20.31 21.62
CA HIS A 10 -50.55 20.12 20.20
C HIS A 10 -50.42 18.63 19.90
N GLU A 11 -51.54 17.95 20.09
CA GLU A 11 -51.78 16.65 19.48
C GLU A 11 -51.80 16.83 17.98
N ASN A 12 -50.98 16.06 17.27
CA ASN A 12 -51.27 15.58 15.92
C ASN A 12 -50.61 14.20 15.82
N GLN A 13 -51.40 13.17 16.10
CA GLN A 13 -51.18 11.83 15.56
C GLN A 13 -51.85 11.73 14.18
N ASP A 14 -51.51 10.67 13.46
CA ASP A 14 -51.93 10.24 12.11
C ASP A 14 -50.85 10.59 11.06
N ASP A 15 -49.79 9.78 10.89
CA ASP A 15 -49.73 8.43 10.30
C ASP A 15 -49.89 8.41 8.76
N ALA A 16 -49.04 7.58 8.16
CA ALA A 16 -49.02 7.08 6.79
C ALA A 16 -48.40 7.93 5.66
N SER A 17 -47.31 7.36 5.14
CA SER A 17 -46.94 7.29 3.71
C SER A 17 -46.28 8.49 3.05
N ILE A 18 -44.95 8.53 3.12
CA ILE A 18 -44.11 8.83 1.95
C ILE A 18 -42.92 7.86 1.96
N GLU A 19 -43.18 6.62 1.52
CA GLU A 19 -42.12 5.80 0.95
C GLU A 19 -41.85 6.29 -0.47
N GLY A 20 -40.58 6.47 -0.81
CA GLY A 20 -40.14 6.41 -2.19
C GLY A 20 -39.28 7.56 -2.67
N GLN A 21 -38.05 7.17 -3.03
CA GLN A 21 -37.22 7.77 -4.09
C GLN A 21 -36.28 8.91 -3.70
N ALA A 22 -35.17 8.57 -3.05
CA ALA A 22 -33.93 9.34 -3.15
C ALA A 22 -32.67 8.48 -2.87
N GLU A 23 -32.56 7.28 -3.44
CA GLU A 23 -31.33 6.48 -3.37
C GLU A 23 -31.03 5.78 -4.69
N GLN A 24 -30.78 6.58 -5.72
CA GLN A 24 -30.20 6.19 -7.01
C GLN A 24 -29.49 7.46 -7.49
N GLU A 25 -28.17 7.58 -7.65
CA GLU A 25 -27.10 6.64 -7.89
C GLU A 25 -25.81 7.27 -7.32
N ASN A 26 -25.03 6.52 -6.54
CA ASN A 26 -23.58 6.80 -6.43
C ASN A 26 -22.81 5.53 -6.03
N LEU A 27 -23.18 4.42 -6.67
CA LEU A 27 -22.53 3.13 -6.48
C LEU A 27 -21.56 2.83 -7.64
N ASP A 28 -20.81 3.82 -8.11
CA ASP A 28 -19.93 3.64 -9.27
C ASP A 28 -18.51 4.24 -9.11
N LEU A 29 -18.08 4.50 -7.86
CA LEU A 29 -16.72 4.96 -7.57
C LEU A 29 -15.89 4.03 -6.68
N LEU A 30 -16.33 2.77 -6.48
CA LEU A 30 -15.41 1.78 -5.93
C LEU A 30 -14.38 1.39 -7.01
N PRO A 31 -13.07 1.54 -6.76
CA PRO A 31 -12.06 1.04 -7.68
C PRO A 31 -12.28 -0.48 -7.83
N ARG A 32 -12.57 -0.89 -9.07
CA ARG A 32 -12.85 -2.30 -9.39
C ARG A 32 -11.75 -3.19 -8.81
N PRO A 33 -12.10 -4.24 -8.05
CA PRO A 33 -11.12 -5.26 -7.70
C PRO A 33 -10.55 -5.78 -9.02
N LYS A 34 -9.23 -5.76 -9.15
CA LYS A 34 -8.55 -6.40 -10.29
C LYS A 34 -8.97 -7.86 -10.25
N GLN A 35 -9.90 -8.23 -11.12
CA GLN A 35 -10.34 -9.61 -11.28
C GLN A 35 -9.08 -10.43 -11.50
N GLY A 36 -8.79 -11.29 -10.51
CA GLY A 36 -7.79 -12.32 -10.66
C GLY A 36 -8.19 -13.11 -11.89
N ARG A 37 -7.23 -13.29 -12.80
CA ARG A 37 -7.41 -14.21 -13.91
C ARG A 37 -7.62 -15.59 -13.28
N GLU A 38 -8.83 -16.10 -13.40
CA GLU A 38 -9.22 -17.46 -13.05
C GLU A 38 -8.30 -18.42 -13.81
N LEU A 39 -7.51 -19.20 -13.07
CA LEU A 39 -6.71 -20.26 -13.63
C LEU A 39 -7.66 -21.42 -13.91
N GLN A 40 -8.13 -21.52 -15.15
CA GLN A 40 -8.64 -22.77 -15.68
C GLN A 40 -7.44 -23.70 -15.89
N GLU A 41 -7.33 -24.71 -15.01
CA GLU A 41 -6.50 -25.89 -15.23
C GLU A 41 -7.17 -26.73 -16.30
N GLU A 42 -6.74 -26.59 -17.55
CA GLU A 42 -7.18 -27.44 -18.65
C GLU A 42 -5.97 -27.82 -19.52
N ASP A 43 -5.56 -29.07 -19.28
CA ASP A 43 -4.99 -30.09 -20.16
C ASP A 43 -3.79 -29.82 -21.09
N GLU A 44 -2.79 -30.67 -20.83
CA GLU A 44 -1.74 -31.23 -21.69
C GLU A 44 -1.73 -30.79 -23.16
N ALA A 45 -0.74 -29.97 -23.51
CA ALA A 45 -0.22 -29.87 -24.86
C ALA A 45 1.30 -30.07 -24.82
N GLU A 46 1.76 -31.17 -25.42
CA GLU A 46 3.17 -31.43 -25.73
C GLU A 46 3.78 -30.19 -26.39
N THR A 47 4.69 -29.51 -25.70
CA THR A 47 5.53 -28.50 -26.32
C THR A 47 6.63 -29.23 -27.08
N GLU A 48 6.36 -29.58 -28.33
CA GLU A 48 7.42 -29.85 -29.29
C GLU A 48 8.41 -28.67 -29.28
N ASN A 49 9.68 -29.01 -29.12
CA ASN A 49 10.80 -28.08 -29.14
C ASN A 49 10.77 -27.25 -30.42
N ARG A 50 10.27 -26.01 -30.34
CA ARG A 50 10.58 -25.01 -31.36
C ARG A 50 11.96 -24.46 -31.03
N GLU A 51 12.97 -25.17 -31.52
CA GLU A 51 14.32 -24.65 -31.61
C GLU A 51 14.27 -23.39 -32.48
N ASP A 52 14.11 -22.22 -31.85
CA ASP A 52 14.35 -20.95 -32.52
C ASP A 52 15.84 -20.93 -32.86
N ASP A 53 16.09 -21.22 -34.14
CA ASP A 53 17.37 -21.34 -34.82
C ASP A 53 18.14 -20.02 -34.75
N ILE A 54 18.78 -19.75 -33.61
CA ILE A 54 19.77 -18.68 -33.47
C ILE A 54 20.97 -19.12 -34.30
N ARG A 55 21.07 -18.62 -35.54
CA ARG A 55 22.31 -18.69 -36.33
C ARG A 55 23.45 -18.03 -35.56
N VAL A 56 24.23 -18.83 -34.83
CA VAL A 56 25.49 -18.41 -34.21
C VAL A 56 26.59 -18.51 -35.27
N ASP A 57 26.54 -17.63 -36.27
CA ASP A 57 27.72 -17.35 -37.08
C ASP A 57 28.42 -16.14 -36.45
N ALA A 58 29.13 -16.39 -35.36
CA ALA A 58 29.94 -15.40 -34.68
C ALA A 58 31.39 -15.88 -34.71
N ASN A 59 32.14 -15.34 -35.66
CA ASN A 59 33.60 -15.43 -35.66
C ASN A 59 34.12 -14.95 -34.29
N ASP A 60 34.93 -15.75 -33.60
CA ASP A 60 35.39 -15.49 -32.21
C ASP A 60 36.08 -14.11 -32.07
N GLU A 61 36.73 -13.65 -33.14
CA GLU A 61 37.28 -12.32 -33.33
C GLU A 61 36.25 -11.17 -33.21
N ASP A 62 34.98 -11.38 -33.60
CA ASP A 62 33.92 -10.36 -33.55
C ASP A 62 33.29 -10.26 -32.15
N LEU A 63 33.28 -11.36 -31.38
CA LEU A 63 32.84 -11.35 -29.98
C LEU A 63 33.83 -10.61 -29.07
N GLN A 64 35.13 -10.67 -29.37
CA GLN A 64 36.17 -9.89 -28.70
C GLN A 64 36.07 -8.38 -29.00
N LYS A 65 35.59 -8.02 -30.21
CA LYS A 65 35.39 -6.62 -30.63
C LYS A 65 34.13 -5.99 -30.01
N ARG A 66 33.11 -6.80 -29.69
CA ARG A 66 31.90 -6.33 -29.00
C ARG A 66 32.15 -6.24 -27.49
N GLY A 67 32.05 -5.03 -26.94
CA GLY A 67 32.11 -4.85 -25.48
C GLY A 67 31.09 -5.73 -24.75
N ARG A 68 31.45 -6.23 -23.56
CA ARG A 68 30.58 -7.10 -22.76
C ARG A 68 29.21 -6.47 -22.53
N LYS A 69 28.15 -7.23 -22.79
CA LYS A 69 26.76 -6.81 -22.50
C LYS A 69 26.63 -6.44 -21.02
N ARG A 70 26.08 -5.25 -20.74
CA ARG A 70 25.83 -4.80 -19.37
C ARG A 70 24.72 -5.64 -18.72
N THR A 71 25.03 -6.25 -17.58
CA THR A 71 24.02 -6.90 -16.73
C THR A 71 23.25 -5.85 -15.94
N ARG A 72 21.92 -5.97 -15.93
CA ARG A 72 21.05 -5.11 -15.12
C ARG A 72 21.14 -5.55 -13.66
N ASN A 73 21.52 -4.65 -12.75
CA ASN A 73 21.46 -4.88 -11.30
C ASN A 73 20.53 -3.85 -10.65
N PRO A 74 19.22 -4.14 -10.54
CA PRO A 74 18.26 -3.24 -9.91
C PRO A 74 18.54 -2.96 -8.44
N GLY A 75 19.13 -3.90 -7.69
CA GLY A 75 19.42 -3.73 -6.26
C GLY A 75 20.39 -2.58 -5.99
N GLU A 76 21.34 -2.39 -6.91
CA GLU A 76 22.38 -1.36 -6.82
C GLU A 76 21.96 -0.01 -7.43
N TRP A 77 20.74 0.10 -7.97
CA TRP A 77 20.27 1.39 -8.41
C TRP A 77 20.06 2.32 -7.23
N LYS A 78 20.64 3.51 -7.30
CA LYS A 78 20.52 4.56 -6.28
C LYS A 78 19.09 4.76 -5.80
N ARG A 79 18.11 4.76 -6.71
CA ARG A 79 16.68 4.88 -6.36
C ARG A 79 16.15 3.70 -5.52
N ASN A 80 16.57 2.48 -5.82
CA ASN A 80 16.13 1.28 -5.09
C ASN A 80 16.81 1.20 -3.72
N ILE A 81 18.11 1.50 -3.65
CA ILE A 81 18.83 1.65 -2.38
C ILE A 81 18.14 2.71 -1.51
N GLN A 82 17.88 3.90 -2.07
CA GLN A 82 17.22 4.98 -1.34
C GLN A 82 15.82 4.60 -0.86
N LYS A 83 15.00 3.97 -1.71
CA LYS A 83 13.67 3.48 -1.32
C LYS A 83 13.77 2.49 -0.16
N ARG A 84 14.67 1.50 -0.26
CA ARG A 84 14.89 0.50 0.80
C ARG A 84 15.30 1.16 2.11
N LEU A 85 16.25 2.09 2.10
CA LEU A 85 16.66 2.82 3.29
C LEU A 85 15.52 3.66 3.88
N LYS A 86 14.74 4.36 3.03
CA LYS A 86 13.58 5.14 3.46
C LYS A 86 12.49 4.28 4.12
N TYR A 87 12.20 3.11 3.56
CA TYR A 87 11.18 2.21 4.09
C TYR A 87 11.62 1.54 5.39
N THR A 88 12.90 1.14 5.49
CA THR A 88 13.50 0.63 6.74
C THR A 88 13.80 1.71 7.77
N GLY A 89 13.47 2.98 7.48
CA GLY A 89 13.72 4.10 8.38
C GLY A 89 15.20 4.41 8.63
N LYS A 90 16.12 3.91 7.81
CA LYS A 90 17.56 4.19 7.93
C LYS A 90 17.90 5.57 7.35
N ALA A 91 19.06 6.10 7.73
CA ALA A 91 19.57 7.32 7.13
C ALA A 91 19.82 7.12 5.62
N TYR A 92 19.56 8.14 4.82
CA TYR A 92 19.74 8.07 3.36
C TYR A 92 20.03 9.43 2.73
N ALA A 93 20.72 9.43 1.60
CA ALA A 93 20.90 10.61 0.78
C ALA A 93 19.70 10.84 -0.15
N SER A 94 19.22 12.08 -0.23
CA SER A 94 18.20 12.47 -1.20
C SER A 94 18.75 12.52 -2.62
N THR A 95 17.87 12.65 -3.62
CA THR A 95 18.29 12.84 -5.02
C THR A 95 19.09 14.13 -5.23
N THR A 96 18.91 15.13 -4.36
CA THR A 96 19.65 16.39 -4.33
C THR A 96 20.93 16.30 -3.48
N GLY A 97 21.28 15.11 -2.95
CA GLY A 97 22.47 14.89 -2.13
C GLY A 97 22.34 15.28 -0.65
N LYS A 98 21.16 15.74 -0.20
CA LYS A 98 20.93 16.07 1.22
C LYS A 98 20.74 14.80 2.04
N GLU A 99 21.46 14.66 3.14
CA GLU A 99 21.29 13.54 4.06
C GLU A 99 19.99 13.65 4.86
N LYS A 100 19.33 12.52 5.04
CA LYS A 100 18.16 12.33 5.89
C LYS A 100 18.55 11.41 7.02
N THR A 101 18.24 11.81 8.25
CA THR A 101 18.54 11.04 9.46
C THR A 101 17.71 9.77 9.51
N ALA A 102 18.20 8.78 10.26
CA ALA A 102 17.42 7.61 10.59
C ALA A 102 16.18 8.02 11.42
N LYS A 103 15.07 7.30 11.20
CA LYS A 103 13.89 7.40 12.05
C LYS A 103 14.23 6.82 13.41
N THR A 104 13.66 7.42 14.45
CA THR A 104 13.72 6.91 15.82
C THR A 104 12.30 6.77 16.34
N ILE A 105 12.11 5.86 17.31
CA ILE A 105 10.84 5.74 17.99
C ILE A 105 10.63 6.95 18.92
N GLY A 106 9.48 7.59 18.81
CA GLY A 106 9.08 8.68 19.71
C GLY A 106 8.57 8.17 21.06
N PRO A 107 8.29 9.08 22.01
CA PRO A 107 7.69 8.72 23.29
C PRO A 107 6.36 7.99 23.11
N SER A 108 5.92 7.27 24.13
CA SER A 108 4.59 6.66 24.15
C SER A 108 3.49 7.71 24.08
N CYS A 109 2.34 7.30 23.56
CA CYS A 109 1.17 8.15 23.59
C CYS A 109 0.76 8.42 25.04
N GLY A 110 0.45 9.68 25.35
CA GLY A 110 -0.02 10.06 26.68
C GLY A 110 -1.42 9.54 26.99
N VAL A 111 -1.85 9.74 28.24
CA VAL A 111 -3.15 9.29 28.77
C VAL A 111 -4.34 9.93 28.02
N SER A 112 -4.16 11.11 27.45
CA SER A 112 -5.17 11.82 26.64
C SER A 112 -5.32 11.30 25.20
N CYS A 113 -4.59 10.24 24.82
CA CYS A 113 -4.71 9.65 23.50
C CYS A 113 -6.10 9.02 23.31
N ALA A 114 -6.87 9.51 22.33
CA ALA A 114 -8.21 8.99 22.02
C ALA A 114 -8.21 7.48 21.71
N LEU A 115 -7.11 6.97 21.16
CA LEU A 115 -6.93 5.56 20.80
C LEU A 115 -6.36 4.70 21.93
N LYS A 116 -6.04 5.31 23.09
CA LYS A 116 -5.47 4.63 24.25
C LYS A 116 -4.28 3.71 23.89
N CYS A 117 -3.42 4.15 22.98
CA CYS A 117 -2.34 3.29 22.44
C CYS A 117 -1.45 2.67 23.52
N SER A 118 -1.24 3.36 24.64
CA SER A 118 -0.46 2.88 25.78
C SER A 118 -1.10 1.71 26.54
N SER A 119 -2.41 1.47 26.43
CA SER A 119 -3.05 0.26 26.99
C SER A 119 -3.00 -0.93 26.04
N HIS A 120 -2.76 -0.70 24.75
CA HIS A 120 -2.71 -1.75 23.74
C HIS A 120 -1.28 -2.20 23.42
N PHE A 121 -0.32 -1.29 23.50
CA PHE A 121 1.08 -1.55 23.19
C PHE A 121 1.98 -0.99 24.28
N ASP A 122 2.63 -1.89 25.00
CA ASP A 122 3.72 -1.54 25.89
C ASP A 122 4.94 -1.07 25.10
N ASP A 123 5.83 -0.32 25.73
CA ASP A 123 7.01 0.25 25.07
C ASP A 123 7.91 -0.81 24.42
N LYS A 124 8.03 -1.98 25.05
CA LYS A 124 8.77 -3.12 24.48
C LYS A 124 8.13 -3.66 23.21
N ALA A 125 6.80 -3.72 23.14
CA ALA A 125 6.08 -4.15 21.94
C ALA A 125 6.27 -3.14 20.82
N ARG A 126 6.21 -1.84 21.15
CA ARG A 126 6.46 -0.75 20.19
C ARG A 126 7.88 -0.80 19.63
N GLU A 127 8.88 -1.05 20.47
CA GLU A 127 10.27 -1.22 20.04
C GLU A 127 10.46 -2.45 19.15
N THR A 128 9.79 -3.56 19.48
CA THR A 128 9.82 -4.79 18.67
C THR A 128 9.25 -4.55 17.29
N ILE A 129 8.09 -3.89 17.18
CA ILE A 129 7.49 -3.50 15.90
C ILE A 129 8.45 -2.59 15.12
N PHE A 130 9.07 -1.62 15.79
CA PHE A 130 10.01 -0.70 15.16
C PHE A 130 11.25 -1.41 14.60
N LYS A 131 11.80 -2.40 15.31
CA LYS A 131 12.98 -3.16 14.89
C LYS A 131 12.69 -4.27 13.88
N GLY A 132 11.42 -4.67 13.74
CA GLY A 132 11.00 -5.75 12.83
C GLY A 132 10.99 -5.39 11.34
N TYR A 133 11.23 -4.13 10.99
CA TYR A 133 11.27 -3.61 9.61
C TYR A 133 12.68 -3.20 9.19
#